data_AF-A0A0R0LDT9-F1
#
_entry.id   AF-A0A0R0LDT9-F1
#
_cell.length_a   1.000
_cell.length_b   1.000
_cell.length_c   1.000
_cell.angle_alpha   90.00
_cell.angle_beta   90.00
_cell.angle_gamma   90.00
#
_symmetry.space_group_name_H-M   'P 1'
#
loop_
_entity.id
_entity.type
_entity.pdbx_description
1 polymer ?
#
loop_
_entity_poly.entity_id
_entity_poly.type
_entity_poly.pdbx_seq_one_letter_code
_entity_poly.pdbx_strand_id
1 'polypeptide(L)'
;MTKAIIEAVSGCACEDLDLELLQRKIQNLFQRKKYFLVLDDVWDDEQDNWQKVALIMGTMSPRELSMLFENDCWELFKHQVFGPNEEIVKKYGGTPLVVKTLGGLLRFKREEKEWIFVKDNNLLLLIYNENSIMLALRLSYLNLPIKLKQCFAFCAIFGKDERIWKQNLIELWMANGFISSNKILDVEDVGDGVWQELYWRSFFQDIEKDGFGIICCIRDLLHSNYWCNYFV
;
A
#
# COMPACT_ATOMS: atom_id res chain seq x y z
N MET A 1 0.97 -20.13 -11.30
CA MET A 1 0.32 -20.19 -9.98
C MET A 1 0.22 -21.58 -9.36
N THR A 2 -0.56 -22.49 -9.97
CA THR A 2 -1.03 -23.74 -9.34
C THR A 2 0.11 -24.62 -8.84
N LYS A 3 1.21 -24.67 -9.59
CA LYS A 3 2.45 -25.35 -9.19
C LYS A 3 3.03 -24.79 -7.87
N ALA A 4 3.19 -23.47 -7.75
CA ALA A 4 3.74 -22.83 -6.56
C ALA A 4 2.86 -23.10 -5.32
N ILE A 5 1.54 -23.13 -5.48
CA ILE A 5 0.61 -23.47 -4.39
C ILE A 5 0.81 -24.93 -3.95
N ILE A 6 0.92 -25.86 -4.89
CA ILE A 6 1.16 -27.28 -4.56
C ILE A 6 2.50 -27.45 -3.87
N GLU A 7 3.55 -26.80 -4.35
CA GLU A 7 4.88 -26.87 -3.74
C GLU A 7 4.86 -26.30 -2.32
N ALA A 8 4.19 -25.16 -2.10
CA ALA A 8 4.05 -24.56 -0.78
C ALA A 8 3.24 -25.44 0.20
N VAL A 9 2.17 -26.08 -0.27
CA VAL A 9 1.29 -26.92 0.58
C VAL A 9 1.89 -28.29 0.83
N SER A 10 2.56 -28.88 -0.16
CA SER A 10 3.14 -30.22 -0.06
C SER A 10 4.57 -30.26 0.50
N GLY A 11 5.28 -29.13 0.47
CA GLY A 11 6.71 -29.05 0.81
C GLY A 11 7.62 -29.80 -0.16
N CYS A 12 7.11 -30.24 -1.31
CA CYS A 12 7.83 -31.05 -2.29
C CYS A 12 7.83 -30.35 -3.65
N ALA A 13 8.93 -30.42 -4.39
CA ALA A 13 9.00 -29.92 -5.76
C ALA A 13 7.99 -30.67 -6.65
N CYS A 14 7.23 -29.94 -7.47
CA CYS A 14 6.21 -30.52 -8.33
C CYS A 14 6.70 -30.56 -9.78
N GLU A 15 7.02 -31.76 -10.27
CA GLU A 15 7.50 -31.98 -11.64
C GLU A 15 6.37 -31.94 -12.68
N ASP A 16 5.13 -32.17 -12.26
CA ASP A 16 3.97 -32.22 -13.16
C ASP A 16 3.58 -30.81 -13.66
N LEU A 17 3.49 -30.65 -14.99
CA LEU A 17 3.01 -29.43 -15.66
C LEU A 17 1.53 -29.54 -16.09
N ASP A 18 0.94 -30.73 -16.00
CA ASP A 18 -0.45 -30.95 -16.42
C ASP A 18 -1.44 -30.36 -15.41
N LEU A 19 -2.24 -29.40 -15.87
CA LEU A 19 -3.19 -28.64 -15.07
C LEU A 19 -4.24 -29.53 -14.40
N GLU A 20 -4.71 -30.60 -15.06
CA GLU A 20 -5.70 -31.51 -14.49
C GLU A 20 -5.11 -32.35 -13.34
N LEU A 21 -3.86 -32.78 -13.49
CA LEU A 21 -3.13 -33.50 -12.43
C LEU A 21 -2.86 -32.59 -11.22
N LEU A 22 -2.48 -31.34 -11.47
CA LEU A 22 -2.30 -30.33 -10.42
C LEU A 22 -3.63 -30.06 -9.69
N GLN A 23 -4.73 -29.87 -10.41
CA GLN A 23 -6.07 -29.72 -9.82
C GLN A 23 -6.44 -30.90 -8.93
N ARG A 24 -6.24 -32.13 -9.41
CA ARG A 24 -6.56 -33.34 -8.63
C ARG A 24 -5.70 -33.47 -7.37
N LYS A 25 -4.40 -33.11 -7.45
CA LYS A 25 -3.51 -33.05 -6.29
C LYS A 25 -4.01 -32.05 -5.25
N ILE A 26 -4.39 -30.84 -5.68
CA ILE A 26 -4.99 -29.82 -4.82
C ILE A 26 -6.25 -30.37 -4.14
N GLN A 27 -7.20 -30.90 -4.91
CA GLN A 27 -8.44 -31.45 -4.35
C GLN A 27 -8.18 -32.57 -3.33
N ASN A 28 -7.20 -33.43 -3.58
CA ASN A 28 -6.82 -34.49 -2.65
C ASN A 28 -6.11 -33.96 -1.39
N LEU A 29 -5.19 -33.01 -1.53
CA LEU A 29 -4.49 -32.38 -0.41
C LEU A 29 -5.46 -31.67 0.55
N PHE A 30 -6.50 -31.09 -0.02
CA PHE A 30 -7.52 -30.34 0.68
C PHE A 30 -8.75 -31.19 1.08
N GLN A 31 -8.88 -32.41 0.57
CA GLN A 31 -9.95 -33.32 0.99
C GLN A 31 -9.79 -33.67 2.48
N ARG A 32 -10.85 -33.39 3.25
CA ARG A 32 -10.99 -33.67 4.70
C ARG A 32 -10.15 -32.81 5.65
N LYS A 33 -9.50 -31.74 5.17
CA LYS A 33 -8.87 -30.75 6.05
C LYS A 33 -9.62 -29.43 5.97
N LYS A 34 -9.75 -28.73 7.10
CA LYS A 34 -10.15 -27.31 7.08
C LYS A 34 -8.89 -26.49 6.82
N TYR A 35 -8.93 -25.67 5.80
CA TYR A 35 -7.83 -24.78 5.42
C TYR A 35 -8.40 -23.39 5.15
N PHE A 36 -7.56 -22.39 5.33
CA PHE A 36 -7.82 -21.02 4.94
C PHE A 36 -6.59 -20.57 4.16
N LEU A 37 -6.74 -20.39 2.86
CA LEU A 37 -5.67 -19.96 1.98
C LEU A 37 -5.92 -18.51 1.62
N VAL A 38 -4.98 -17.64 1.98
CA VAL A 38 -4.98 -16.24 1.56
C VAL A 38 -3.92 -16.12 0.47
N LEU A 39 -4.38 -15.73 -0.71
CA LEU A 39 -3.53 -15.40 -1.84
C LEU A 39 -3.49 -13.88 -1.94
N ASP A 40 -2.48 -13.26 -1.33
CA ASP A 40 -2.28 -11.82 -1.35
C ASP A 40 -1.37 -11.41 -2.52
N ASP A 41 -1.71 -10.31 -3.17
CA ASP A 41 -0.96 -9.70 -4.29
C ASP A 41 -0.56 -10.63 -5.44
N VAL A 42 -1.56 -11.26 -6.03
CA VAL A 42 -1.35 -12.25 -7.08
C VAL A 42 -1.58 -11.67 -8.47
N TRP A 43 -0.51 -11.63 -9.27
CA TRP A 43 -0.51 -11.07 -10.62
C TRP A 43 -0.47 -12.18 -11.67
N ASP A 44 -1.44 -12.16 -12.58
CA ASP A 44 -1.51 -12.97 -13.81
C ASP A 44 -2.04 -12.04 -14.90
N ASP A 45 -1.42 -12.07 -16.07
CA ASP A 45 -1.78 -11.20 -17.19
C ASP A 45 -3.18 -11.52 -17.74
N GLU A 46 -3.71 -12.72 -17.44
CA GLU A 46 -5.04 -13.17 -17.84
C GLU A 46 -6.00 -13.27 -16.64
N GLN A 47 -6.89 -12.29 -16.49
CA GLN A 47 -7.87 -12.20 -15.40
C GLN A 47 -8.76 -13.46 -15.26
N ASP A 48 -9.05 -14.17 -16.35
CA ASP A 48 -9.81 -15.43 -16.35
C ASP A 48 -9.12 -16.56 -15.56
N ASN A 49 -7.80 -16.52 -15.39
CA ASN A 49 -7.08 -17.55 -14.65
C ASN A 49 -7.37 -17.46 -13.14
N TRP A 50 -7.68 -16.28 -12.59
CA TRP A 50 -8.12 -16.14 -11.19
C TRP A 50 -9.48 -16.72 -10.91
N GLN A 51 -10.44 -16.48 -11.79
CA GLN A 51 -11.75 -17.10 -11.63
C GLN A 51 -11.63 -18.62 -11.66
N LYS A 52 -10.81 -19.17 -12.58
CA LYS A 52 -10.53 -20.61 -12.64
C LYS A 52 -9.86 -21.13 -11.36
N VAL A 53 -8.77 -20.52 -10.91
CA VAL A 53 -8.05 -20.94 -9.68
C VAL A 53 -8.96 -20.88 -8.46
N ALA A 54 -9.75 -19.81 -8.31
CA ALA A 54 -10.70 -19.66 -7.20
C ALA A 54 -11.84 -20.67 -7.29
N LEU A 55 -12.35 -21.00 -8.49
CA LEU A 55 -13.34 -22.07 -8.70
C LEU A 55 -12.78 -23.46 -8.36
N ILE A 56 -11.50 -23.70 -8.64
CA ILE A 56 -10.82 -24.97 -8.35
C ILE A 56 -10.61 -25.15 -6.85
N MET A 57 -10.18 -24.08 -6.16
CA MET A 57 -9.77 -24.15 -4.75
C MET A 57 -10.91 -23.83 -3.76
N GLY A 58 -11.91 -23.08 -4.21
CA GLY A 58 -12.99 -22.58 -3.37
C GLY A 58 -14.22 -23.48 -3.41
N THR A 59 -14.85 -23.68 -2.26
CA THR A 59 -16.23 -24.20 -2.17
C THR A 59 -17.29 -23.11 -2.38
N MET A 60 -16.86 -21.85 -2.56
CA MET A 60 -17.72 -20.69 -2.74
C MET A 60 -17.32 -19.95 -4.01
N SER A 61 -18.30 -19.35 -4.69
CA SER A 61 -18.05 -18.50 -5.85
C SER A 61 -17.14 -17.33 -5.48
N PRO A 62 -16.17 -16.97 -6.36
CA PRO A 62 -15.32 -15.80 -6.15
C PRO A 62 -16.19 -14.56 -5.88
N ARG A 63 -15.81 -13.76 -4.89
CA ARG A 63 -16.43 -12.45 -4.63
C ARG A 63 -15.47 -11.37 -5.04
N GLU A 64 -15.83 -10.60 -6.06
CA GLU A 64 -15.15 -9.35 -6.34
C GLU A 64 -15.49 -8.33 -5.26
N LEU A 65 -14.45 -7.69 -4.70
CA LEU A 65 -14.63 -6.60 -3.76
C LEU A 65 -15.16 -5.39 -4.54
N SER A 66 -16.39 -4.98 -4.24
CA SER A 66 -16.95 -3.76 -4.78
C SER A 66 -16.27 -2.54 -4.18
N MET A 67 -16.35 -1.41 -4.89
CA MET A 67 -15.99 -0.11 -4.35
C MET A 67 -16.73 0.16 -3.03
N LEU A 68 -16.05 0.83 -2.08
CA LEU A 68 -16.67 1.24 -0.82
C LEU A 68 -17.78 2.25 -1.08
N PHE A 69 -18.85 2.18 -0.29
CA PHE A 69 -19.87 3.21 -0.32
C PHE A 69 -19.31 4.55 0.17
N GLU A 70 -19.89 5.64 -0.33
CA GLU A 70 -19.46 7.01 -0.03
C GLU A 70 -19.45 7.28 1.49
N ASN A 71 -20.46 6.79 2.22
CA ASN A 71 -20.54 6.92 3.67
C ASN A 71 -19.38 6.22 4.39
N ASP A 72 -19.00 5.01 3.96
CA ASP A 72 -17.88 4.27 4.57
C ASP A 72 -16.55 4.96 4.26
N CYS A 73 -16.40 5.48 3.04
CA CYS A 73 -15.26 6.31 2.68
C CYS A 73 -15.20 7.58 3.54
N TRP A 74 -16.35 8.19 3.87
CA TRP A 74 -16.42 9.39 4.68
C TRP A 74 -15.97 9.12 6.11
N GLU A 75 -16.41 8.01 6.71
CA GLU A 75 -15.95 7.59 8.03
C GLU A 75 -14.43 7.34 8.05
N LEU A 76 -13.88 6.65 7.03
CA LEU A 76 -12.42 6.47 6.90
C LEU A 76 -11.68 7.81 6.79
N PHE A 77 -12.23 8.77 6.07
CA PHE A 77 -11.63 10.08 5.87
C PHE A 77 -11.66 10.93 7.15
N LYS A 78 -12.76 10.90 7.92
CA LYS A 78 -12.88 11.63 9.19
C LYS A 78 -11.80 11.25 10.20
N HIS A 79 -11.41 9.97 10.23
CA HIS A 79 -10.30 9.54 11.09
C HIS A 79 -8.95 10.13 10.67
N GLN A 80 -8.83 10.62 9.43
CA GLN A 80 -7.61 11.20 8.90
C GLN A 80 -7.55 12.72 9.08
N VAL A 81 -8.67 13.44 9.09
CA VAL A 81 -8.68 14.90 9.01
C VAL A 81 -9.76 15.56 9.88
N PHE A 82 -9.40 16.68 10.51
CA PHE A 82 -10.32 17.53 11.26
C PHE A 82 -10.94 18.57 10.31
N GLY A 83 -12.22 18.41 9.95
CA GLY A 83 -12.98 19.42 9.21
C GLY A 83 -14.02 18.85 8.24
N PRO A 84 -15.07 19.63 7.92
CA PRO A 84 -16.16 19.16 7.06
C PRO A 84 -15.80 19.34 5.58
N ASN A 85 -15.09 18.38 4.99
CA ASN A 85 -14.79 18.36 3.55
C ASN A 85 -15.28 17.07 2.88
N GLU A 86 -16.59 16.85 2.94
CA GLU A 86 -17.26 15.71 2.29
C GLU A 86 -16.99 15.65 0.79
N GLU A 87 -16.81 16.79 0.11
CA GLU A 87 -16.66 16.85 -1.35
C GLU A 87 -15.51 16.00 -1.90
N ILE A 88 -14.41 15.83 -1.15
CA ILE A 88 -13.30 14.99 -1.58
C ILE A 88 -13.74 13.52 -1.60
N VAL A 89 -14.50 13.10 -0.60
CA VAL A 89 -15.06 11.76 -0.56
C VAL A 89 -16.18 11.58 -1.58
N LYS A 90 -16.98 12.62 -1.87
CA LYS A 90 -17.99 12.53 -2.94
C LYS A 90 -17.33 12.31 -4.31
N LYS A 91 -16.19 12.97 -4.55
CA LYS A 91 -15.51 12.95 -5.85
C LYS A 91 -14.58 11.73 -6.03
N TYR A 92 -13.94 11.25 -4.97
CA TYR A 92 -12.96 10.15 -5.02
C TYR A 92 -13.34 8.96 -4.15
N GLY A 93 -14.56 8.95 -3.63
CA GLY A 93 -15.15 7.83 -2.92
C GLY A 93 -15.20 6.61 -3.80
N GLY A 94 -15.07 5.44 -3.18
CA GLY A 94 -15.05 4.15 -3.85
C GLY A 94 -13.71 3.43 -3.72
N THR A 95 -12.59 4.15 -3.61
CA THR A 95 -11.27 3.55 -3.36
C THR A 95 -10.73 3.94 -1.98
N PRO A 96 -10.79 3.05 -0.96
CA PRO A 96 -10.33 3.36 0.39
C PRO A 96 -8.90 3.91 0.45
N LEU A 97 -8.00 3.40 -0.40
CA LEU A 97 -6.61 3.85 -0.44
C LEU A 97 -6.46 5.29 -0.96
N VAL A 98 -7.22 5.68 -1.98
CA VAL A 98 -7.23 7.06 -2.48
C VAL A 98 -7.70 8.00 -1.38
N VAL A 99 -8.81 7.66 -0.73
CA VAL A 99 -9.40 8.43 0.36
C VAL A 99 -8.42 8.56 1.54
N LYS A 100 -7.78 7.44 1.94
CA LYS A 100 -6.76 7.43 3.01
C LYS A 100 -5.55 8.29 2.64
N THR A 101 -5.06 8.20 1.40
CA THR A 101 -3.90 8.95 0.92
C THR A 101 -4.18 10.46 0.90
N LEU A 102 -5.34 10.86 0.37
CA LEU A 102 -5.76 12.26 0.33
C LEU A 102 -6.01 12.81 1.74
N GLY A 103 -6.68 12.05 2.62
CA GLY A 103 -6.88 12.44 4.00
C GLY A 103 -5.56 12.62 4.75
N GLY A 104 -4.63 11.67 4.57
CA GLY A 104 -3.28 11.71 5.12
C GLY A 104 -2.47 12.91 4.64
N LEU A 105 -2.56 13.27 3.36
CA LEU A 105 -1.95 14.49 2.83
C LEU A 105 -2.55 15.74 3.48
N LEU A 106 -3.88 15.83 3.52
CA LEU A 106 -4.58 17.04 3.92
C LEU A 106 -4.49 17.31 5.43
N ARG A 107 -4.26 16.26 6.23
CA ARG A 107 -3.95 16.39 7.66
C ARG A 107 -2.83 17.39 7.95
N PHE A 108 -1.87 17.53 7.04
CA PHE A 108 -0.71 18.41 7.22
C PHE A 108 -0.94 19.83 6.67
N LYS A 109 -2.15 20.14 6.19
CA LYS A 109 -2.52 21.47 5.70
C LYS A 109 -3.29 22.22 6.78
N ARG A 110 -2.79 23.41 7.16
CA ARG A 110 -3.31 24.16 8.32
C ARG A 110 -4.38 25.16 7.92
N GLU A 111 -4.25 25.73 6.73
CA GLU A 111 -5.13 26.79 6.25
C GLU A 111 -6.03 26.29 5.12
N GLU A 112 -7.29 26.69 5.12
CA GLU A 112 -8.27 26.34 4.07
C GLU A 112 -7.76 26.65 2.65
N LYS A 113 -6.99 27.73 2.48
CA LYS A 113 -6.39 28.06 1.18
C LYS A 113 -5.43 26.99 0.66
N GLU A 114 -4.69 26.31 1.56
CA GLU A 114 -3.79 25.21 1.16
C GLU A 114 -4.60 23.99 0.74
N TRP A 115 -5.74 23.76 1.40
CA TRP A 115 -6.67 22.71 1.03
C TRP A 115 -7.27 22.95 -0.35
N ILE A 116 -7.78 24.16 -0.59
CA ILE A 116 -8.31 24.58 -1.89
C ILE A 116 -7.23 24.45 -2.96
N PHE A 117 -5.99 24.85 -2.68
CA PHE A 117 -4.89 24.70 -3.62
C PHE A 117 -4.64 23.23 -4.00
N VAL A 118 -4.60 22.33 -3.03
CA VAL A 118 -4.45 20.89 -3.28
C VAL A 118 -5.64 20.38 -4.10
N LYS A 119 -6.85 20.80 -3.74
CA LYS A 119 -8.11 20.40 -4.38
C LYS A 119 -8.20 20.87 -5.83
N ASP A 120 -7.90 22.13 -6.11
CA ASP A 120 -8.23 22.73 -7.40
C ASP A 120 -7.07 22.63 -8.40
N ASN A 121 -5.80 22.70 -7.97
CA ASN A 121 -4.68 22.67 -8.91
C ASN A 121 -4.12 21.27 -9.14
N ASN A 122 -4.02 20.45 -8.08
CA ASN A 122 -3.37 19.16 -8.20
C ASN A 122 -4.37 18.06 -8.57
N LEU A 123 -5.64 18.17 -8.18
CA LEU A 123 -6.65 17.18 -8.55
C LEU A 123 -7.18 17.33 -9.98
N LEU A 124 -6.95 18.44 -10.68
CA LEU A 124 -7.23 18.53 -12.13
C LEU A 124 -6.38 17.53 -12.94
N LEU A 125 -5.22 17.12 -12.41
CA LEU A 125 -4.43 16.02 -12.98
C LEU A 125 -5.14 14.66 -12.89
N LEU A 126 -6.18 14.51 -12.07
CA LEU A 126 -6.94 13.26 -11.91
C LEU A 126 -7.87 12.93 -13.09
N ILE A 127 -8.04 13.86 -14.03
CA ILE A 127 -9.05 13.75 -15.09
C ILE A 127 -8.51 12.97 -16.31
N TYR A 128 -7.19 12.76 -16.41
CA TYR A 128 -6.56 12.08 -17.55
C TYR A 128 -6.07 10.67 -17.19
N ASN A 129 -7.03 9.76 -16.95
CA ASN A 129 -6.95 8.31 -17.19
C ASN A 129 -5.82 7.48 -16.52
N GLU A 130 -5.00 8.03 -15.64
CA GLU A 130 -4.08 7.25 -14.80
C GLU A 130 -4.83 6.63 -13.60
N ASN A 131 -4.40 5.44 -13.18
CA ASN A 131 -4.91 4.73 -12.00
C ASN A 131 -5.03 5.71 -10.82
N SER A 132 -6.26 5.96 -10.34
CA SER A 132 -6.59 6.98 -9.34
C SER A 132 -5.73 6.88 -8.07
N ILE A 133 -5.31 5.66 -7.73
CA ILE A 133 -4.39 5.37 -6.62
C ILE A 133 -3.01 5.97 -6.88
N MET A 134 -2.47 5.75 -8.08
CA MET A 134 -1.14 6.22 -8.45
C MET A 134 -1.06 7.74 -8.40
N LEU A 135 -2.13 8.40 -8.87
CA LEU A 135 -2.25 9.85 -8.84
C LEU A 135 -2.37 10.39 -7.41
N ALA A 136 -3.16 9.73 -6.54
CA ALA A 136 -3.26 10.12 -5.14
C ALA A 136 -1.88 10.04 -4.44
N LEU A 137 -1.12 8.96 -4.68
CA LEU A 137 0.23 8.80 -4.14
C LEU A 137 1.19 9.85 -4.70
N ARG A 138 1.16 10.10 -6.02
CA ARG A 138 1.98 11.13 -6.68
C ARG A 138 1.70 12.51 -6.09
N LEU A 139 0.44 12.83 -5.89
CA LEU A 139 -0.01 14.10 -5.33
C LEU A 139 0.42 14.26 -3.87
N SER A 140 0.34 13.18 -3.09
CA SER A 140 0.91 13.10 -1.74
C SER A 140 2.41 13.39 -1.73
N TYR A 141 3.16 12.85 -2.71
CA TYR A 141 4.61 13.03 -2.82
C TYR A 141 5.00 14.43 -3.25
N LEU A 142 4.33 14.98 -4.27
CA LEU A 142 4.60 16.34 -4.73
C LEU A 142 4.46 17.37 -3.59
N ASN A 143 3.55 17.11 -2.65
CA ASN A 143 3.29 17.93 -1.48
C ASN A 143 4.10 17.55 -0.23
N LEU A 144 5.10 16.66 -0.33
CA LEU A 144 6.04 16.40 0.75
C LEU A 144 7.05 17.56 0.90
N PRO A 145 7.42 17.92 2.14
CA PRO A 145 8.59 18.74 2.38
C PRO A 145 9.86 18.08 1.85
N ILE A 146 10.85 18.89 1.46
CA ILE A 146 12.11 18.43 0.83
C ILE A 146 12.81 17.34 1.65
N LYS A 147 12.90 17.53 2.98
CA LYS A 147 13.53 16.57 3.90
C LYS A 147 12.85 15.20 3.85
N LEU A 148 11.53 15.17 3.78
CA LEU A 148 10.77 13.93 3.71
C LEU A 148 10.88 13.27 2.33
N LYS A 149 10.93 14.06 1.25
CA LYS A 149 11.22 13.53 -0.10
C LYS A 149 12.56 12.81 -0.13
N GLN A 150 13.60 13.38 0.49
CA GLN A 150 14.92 12.77 0.55
C GLN A 150 14.90 11.45 1.33
N CYS A 151 14.27 11.42 2.50
CA CYS A 151 14.14 10.20 3.30
C CYS A 151 13.35 9.12 2.55
N PHE A 152 12.26 9.51 1.88
CA PHE A 152 11.46 8.60 1.07
C PHE A 152 12.23 8.08 -0.16
N ALA A 153 12.94 8.94 -0.89
CA ALA A 153 13.74 8.54 -2.05
C ALA A 153 14.83 7.53 -1.68
N PHE A 154 15.44 7.66 -0.49
CA PHE A 154 16.39 6.66 0.00
C PHE A 154 15.77 5.27 0.16
N CYS A 155 14.47 5.18 0.43
CA CYS A 155 13.80 3.89 0.59
C CYS A 155 13.80 3.06 -0.71
N ALA A 156 14.12 3.64 -1.86
CA ALA A 156 14.27 2.91 -3.13
C ALA A 156 15.40 1.85 -3.13
N ILE A 157 16.28 1.84 -2.11
CA ILE A 157 17.29 0.79 -1.94
C ILE A 157 16.70 -0.56 -1.54
N PHE A 158 15.52 -0.56 -0.93
CA PHE A 158 14.85 -1.78 -0.48
C PHE A 158 14.08 -2.40 -1.66
N GLY A 159 14.00 -3.73 -1.67
CA GLY A 159 13.22 -4.46 -2.66
C GLY A 159 11.71 -4.22 -2.49
N LYS A 160 10.95 -4.54 -3.56
CA LYS A 160 9.49 -4.65 -3.48
C LYS A 160 9.12 -5.64 -2.37
N ASP A 161 8.11 -5.31 -1.57
CA ASP A 161 7.63 -6.13 -0.44
C ASP A 161 8.65 -6.39 0.68
N GLU A 162 9.81 -5.72 0.67
CA GLU A 162 10.83 -5.95 1.68
C GLU A 162 10.35 -5.48 3.07
N ARG A 163 10.52 -6.34 4.07
CA ARG A 163 10.18 -6.06 5.46
C ARG A 163 11.27 -5.22 6.09
N ILE A 164 10.95 -3.97 6.39
CA ILE A 164 11.87 -2.98 6.95
C ILE A 164 11.49 -2.71 8.41
N TRP A 165 12.45 -2.88 9.31
CA TRP A 165 12.29 -2.46 10.70
C TRP A 165 12.32 -0.93 10.78
N LYS A 166 11.28 -0.33 11.36
CA LYS A 166 11.15 1.13 11.49
C LYS A 166 12.40 1.76 12.12
N GLN A 167 12.91 1.16 13.19
CA GLN A 167 14.07 1.70 13.91
C GLN A 167 15.32 1.68 13.03
N ASN A 168 15.58 0.57 12.34
CA ASN A 168 16.70 0.46 11.41
C ASN A 168 16.60 1.48 10.28
N LEU A 169 15.39 1.74 9.76
CA LEU A 169 15.19 2.75 8.72
C LEU A 169 15.53 4.16 9.22
N ILE A 170 15.11 4.50 10.45
CA ILE A 170 15.45 5.76 11.08
C ILE A 170 16.97 5.88 11.24
N GLU A 171 17.63 4.85 11.76
CA GLU A 171 19.09 4.80 11.92
C GLU A 171 19.83 4.98 10.58
N LEU A 172 19.31 4.40 9.49
CA LEU A 172 19.88 4.60 8.15
C LEU A 172 19.72 6.05 7.68
N TRP A 173 18.59 6.70 7.93
CA TRP A 173 18.43 8.13 7.63
C TRP A 173 19.35 9.00 8.48
N MET A 174 19.61 8.62 9.73
CA MET A 174 20.59 9.29 10.59
C MET A 174 22.01 9.15 10.04
N ALA A 175 22.42 7.92 9.71
CA ALA A 175 23.76 7.62 9.21
C ALA A 175 24.08 8.34 7.89
N ASN A 176 23.07 8.57 7.04
CA ASN A 176 23.21 9.32 5.79
C ASN A 176 23.06 10.85 5.97
N GLY A 177 22.81 11.34 7.19
CA GLY A 177 22.67 12.76 7.48
C GLY A 177 21.41 13.42 6.91
N PHE A 178 20.37 12.62 6.57
CA PHE A 178 19.11 13.15 6.04
C PHE A 178 18.25 13.74 7.14
N ILE A 179 18.37 13.19 8.35
CA ILE A 179 17.75 13.72 9.56
C ILE A 179 18.82 14.22 10.53
N SER A 180 18.40 15.16 11.36
CA SER A 180 19.23 15.91 12.27
C SER A 180 18.35 16.38 13.41
N SER A 181 18.91 16.43 14.62
CA SER A 181 18.22 16.92 15.80
C SER A 181 17.83 18.39 15.60
N ASN A 182 16.83 18.81 16.37
CA ASN A 182 16.49 20.22 16.48
C ASN A 182 16.72 20.69 17.93
N LYS A 183 16.32 21.91 18.27
CA LYS A 183 16.55 22.46 19.61
C LYS A 183 15.84 21.70 20.73
N ILE A 184 14.83 20.91 20.41
CA ILE A 184 13.89 20.30 21.36
C ILE A 184 13.98 18.77 21.30
N LEU A 185 14.06 18.22 20.10
CA LEU A 185 14.01 16.78 19.84
C LEU A 185 15.38 16.25 19.45
N ASP A 186 15.70 15.05 19.91
CA ASP A 186 16.86 14.30 19.45
C ASP A 186 16.65 13.80 18.00
N VAL A 187 17.65 13.13 17.44
CA VAL A 187 17.61 12.76 16.02
C VAL A 187 16.58 11.65 15.79
N GLU A 188 16.48 10.73 16.74
CA GLU A 188 15.57 9.60 16.77
C GLU A 188 14.11 10.08 16.79
N ASP A 189 13.77 11.02 17.65
CA ASP A 189 12.45 11.67 17.73
C ASP A 189 12.10 12.38 16.41
N VAL A 190 13.06 13.07 15.80
CA VAL A 190 12.87 13.68 14.48
C VAL A 190 12.64 12.62 13.41
N GLY A 191 13.37 11.51 13.46
CA GLY A 191 13.19 10.36 12.58
C GLY A 191 11.83 9.71 12.74
N ASP A 192 11.34 9.58 13.97
CA ASP A 192 10.01 9.06 14.28
C ASP A 192 8.93 9.94 13.64
N GLY A 193 9.05 11.27 13.77
CA GLY A 193 8.14 12.21 13.13
C GLY A 193 8.13 12.11 11.60
N VAL A 194 9.30 11.96 10.98
CA VAL A 194 9.43 11.75 9.52
C VAL A 194 8.74 10.45 9.11
N TRP A 195 9.01 9.35 9.80
CA TRP A 195 8.39 8.06 9.53
C TRP A 195 6.87 8.12 9.68
N GLN A 196 6.38 8.74 10.76
CA GLN A 196 4.95 8.90 11.00
C GLN A 196 4.28 9.68 9.88
N GLU A 197 4.84 10.81 9.43
CA GLU A 197 4.24 11.58 8.35
C GLU A 197 4.19 10.79 7.04
N LEU A 198 5.25 10.06 6.69
CA LEU A 198 5.27 9.19 5.51
C LEU A 198 4.23 8.06 5.63
N TYR A 199 4.08 7.46 6.81
CA TYR A 199 3.05 6.46 7.10
C TYR A 199 1.63 7.03 6.94
N TRP A 200 1.34 8.18 7.54
CA TRP A 200 0.03 8.84 7.43
C TRP A 200 -0.31 9.19 5.99
N ARG A 201 0.70 9.58 5.21
CA ARG A 201 0.59 9.86 3.77
C ARG A 201 0.50 8.61 2.88
N SER A 202 0.38 7.42 3.49
CA SER A 202 0.20 6.11 2.85
C SER A 202 1.38 5.59 2.03
N PHE A 203 2.59 6.14 2.25
CA PHE A 203 3.82 5.65 1.61
C PHE A 203 4.30 4.33 2.19
N PHE A 204 4.10 4.15 3.50
CA PHE A 204 4.34 2.89 4.18
C PHE A 204 3.03 2.14 4.41
N GLN A 205 3.13 0.82 4.43
CA GLN A 205 2.13 -0.07 4.99
C GLN A 205 2.72 -0.74 6.21
N ASP A 206 2.01 -0.68 7.32
CA ASP A 206 2.33 -1.45 8.52
C ASP A 206 1.93 -2.91 8.29
N ILE A 207 2.87 -3.82 8.57
CA ILE A 207 2.65 -5.26 8.44
C ILE A 207 2.42 -5.86 9.82
N GLU A 208 3.34 -5.57 10.75
CA GLU A 208 3.37 -6.21 12.05
C GLU A 208 3.87 -5.23 13.11
N LYS A 209 3.31 -5.35 14.32
CA LYS A 209 3.83 -4.71 15.51
C LYS A 209 4.10 -5.80 16.53
N ASP A 210 5.36 -5.99 16.87
CA ASP A 210 5.79 -6.96 17.88
C ASP A 210 6.37 -6.25 19.11
N GLY A 211 6.98 -7.02 20.02
CA GLY A 211 7.62 -6.47 21.22
C GLY A 211 8.87 -5.63 20.92
N PHE A 212 9.41 -5.70 19.70
CA PHE A 212 10.64 -5.02 19.28
C PHE A 212 10.36 -3.77 18.45
N GLY A 213 9.18 -3.65 17.84
CA GLY A 213 8.77 -2.42 17.19
C GLY A 213 7.77 -2.63 16.06
N ILE A 214 7.84 -1.73 15.09
CA ILE A 214 6.98 -1.75 13.90
C ILE A 214 7.82 -2.26 12.73
N ILE A 215 7.27 -3.23 12.00
CA ILE A 215 7.78 -3.68 10.71
C ILE A 215 6.87 -3.11 9.64
N CYS A 216 7.46 -2.34 8.73
CA CYS A 216 6.77 -1.73 7.59
C CYS A 216 7.34 -2.20 6.26
N CYS A 217 6.55 -2.08 5.20
CA CYS A 217 7.03 -2.13 3.83
C CYS A 217 6.69 -0.81 3.12
N ILE A 218 7.45 -0.51 2.07
CA ILE A 218 7.07 0.53 1.12
C ILE A 218 5.92 -0.03 0.29
N ARG A 219 4.86 0.76 0.11
CA ARG A 219 3.69 0.30 -0.63
C ARG A 219 4.07 -0.03 -2.08
N ASP A 220 3.78 -1.25 -2.52
CA ASP A 220 4.16 -1.83 -3.82
C ASP A 220 4.00 -0.96 -5.05
N LEU A 221 2.91 -0.20 -5.10
CA LEU A 221 2.62 0.72 -6.21
C LEU A 221 3.75 1.74 -6.42
N LEU A 222 4.50 2.05 -5.37
CA LEU A 222 5.65 2.97 -5.37
C LEU A 222 6.94 2.32 -5.89
N HIS A 223 7.03 0.99 -5.87
CA HIS A 223 8.14 0.23 -6.48
C HIS A 223 7.89 -0.13 -7.94
N SER A 224 6.70 0.17 -8.49
CA SER A 224 6.44 -0.06 -9.90
C SER A 224 7.44 0.72 -10.77
N ASN A 225 7.84 0.15 -11.92
CA ASN A 225 8.74 0.81 -12.88
C ASN A 225 8.27 2.22 -13.30
N TYR A 226 6.98 2.53 -13.13
CA TYR A 226 6.41 3.84 -13.38
C TYR A 226 6.81 4.88 -12.33
N TRP A 227 6.99 4.49 -11.07
CA TRP A 227 7.33 5.43 -10.02
C TRP A 227 8.81 5.77 -9.99
N CYS A 228 9.67 4.75 -10.05
CA CYS A 228 11.12 4.95 -10.01
C CYS A 228 11.62 5.78 -11.21
N ASN A 229 11.06 5.58 -12.41
CA ASN A 229 11.50 6.33 -13.60
C ASN A 229 11.03 7.80 -13.64
N TYR A 230 10.02 8.19 -12.86
CA TYR A 230 9.42 9.52 -12.94
C TYR A 230 9.72 10.43 -11.73
N PHE A 231 10.20 9.88 -10.62
CA PHE A 231 10.32 10.63 -9.36
C PHE A 231 11.62 10.46 -8.58
N VAL A 232 12.49 9.52 -8.97
CA VAL A 232 13.85 9.33 -8.44
C VAL A 232 14.85 9.60 -9.55
#